data_AF-A0A6G0XMV2-F1
#
_entry.id   AF-A0A6G0XMV2-F1
#
_cell.length_a   1.000
_cell.length_b   1.000
_cell.length_c   1.000
_cell.angle_alpha   90.00
_cell.angle_beta   90.00
_cell.angle_gamma   90.00
#
_symmetry.space_group_name_H-M   'P 1'
#
loop_
_entity.id
_entity.type
_entity.pdbx_description
1 polymer ?
#
loop_
_entity_poly.entity_id
_entity_poly.type
_entity_poly.pdbx_seq_one_letter_code
_entity_poly.pdbx_strand_id
1 'polypeptide(L)'
;MITFPVSQVQVTAVEDTLDPSNGHEMVTSLDEFENEGCQDILQASPIEESFIPSTNGFVHGVIQAYSRHHNLEIRPDDVWLAIMVQFGLYVNGNAES
;
A
#
# COMPACT_ATOMS: atom_id res chain seq x y z
N MET A 1 -3.74 10.56 18.76
CA MET A 1 -2.62 9.77 18.24
C MET A 1 -1.63 9.53 19.36
N ILE A 2 -1.24 8.28 19.62
CA ILE A 2 -0.20 7.94 20.60
C ILE A 2 1.04 7.55 19.80
N THR A 3 2.17 8.21 20.06
CA THR A 3 3.44 7.95 19.38
C THR A 3 4.37 7.21 20.31
N PHE A 4 4.96 6.11 19.83
CA PHE A 4 5.96 5.34 20.57
C PHE A 4 7.31 5.53 19.90
N PRO A 5 8.33 6.06 20.59
CA PRO A 5 9.66 6.17 20.02
C PRO A 5 10.26 4.77 19.86
N VAL A 6 10.50 4.37 18.61
CA VAL A 6 11.02 3.03 18.27
C VAL A 6 12.55 3.03 18.13
N SER A 7 13.18 4.20 18.01
CA SER A 7 14.63 4.37 17.85
C SER A 7 15.07 5.76 18.36
N GLN A 8 16.36 5.90 18.69
CA GLN A 8 17.00 7.19 19.00
C GLN A 8 17.47 7.96 17.75
N VAL A 9 17.34 7.35 16.56
CA VAL A 9 17.70 7.96 15.28
C VAL A 9 16.63 8.99 14.86
N GLN A 10 17.07 10.10 14.26
CA GLN A 10 16.15 11.13 13.76
C GLN A 10 15.31 10.62 12.59
N VAL A 11 14.09 11.15 12.48
CA VAL A 11 13.15 10.80 11.41
C VAL A 11 13.67 11.30 10.07
N THR A 12 13.59 10.45 9.05
CA THR A 12 13.97 10.78 7.67
C THR A 12 12.72 11.13 6.85
N ALA A 13 12.80 12.15 6.00
CA ALA A 13 11.74 12.49 5.05
C ALA A 13 11.62 11.43 3.93
N VAL A 14 10.42 11.28 3.38
CA VAL A 14 10.18 10.38 2.23
C VAL A 14 10.57 11.12 0.95
N GLU A 15 11.41 10.49 0.13
CA GLU A 15 11.83 10.98 -1.19
C GLU A 15 11.02 10.25 -2.28
N ASP A 16 10.96 10.82 -3.49
CA ASP A 16 10.31 10.23 -4.68
C ASP A 16 8.78 10.00 -4.59
N THR A 17 8.07 10.92 -3.96
CA THR A 17 6.60 10.89 -3.92
C THR A 17 6.00 11.39 -5.24
N LEU A 18 4.98 10.70 -5.76
CA LEU A 18 4.26 11.12 -6.97
C LEU A 18 3.18 12.16 -6.64
N ASP A 19 2.92 13.06 -7.61
CA ASP A 19 1.87 14.06 -7.50
C ASP A 19 0.48 13.37 -7.50
N PRO A 20 -0.40 13.70 -6.53
CA PRO A 20 -1.76 13.15 -6.44
C PRO A 20 -2.59 13.27 -7.72
N SER A 21 -2.32 14.27 -8.57
CA SER A 21 -3.06 14.50 -9.82
C SER A 21 -2.89 13.40 -10.88
N ASN A 22 -1.85 12.56 -10.79
CA ASN A 22 -1.55 11.51 -11.76
C ASN A 22 -1.91 10.09 -11.28
N GLY A 23 -2.70 9.95 -10.21
CA GLY A 23 -2.97 8.64 -9.61
C GLY A 23 -3.59 7.59 -10.54
N HIS A 24 -4.36 8.02 -11.53
CA HIS A 24 -5.00 7.13 -12.52
C HIS A 24 -4.01 6.50 -13.50
N GLU A 25 -3.00 7.25 -13.94
CA GLU A 25 -2.01 6.83 -14.95
C GLU A 25 -1.19 5.62 -14.48
N MET A 26 -1.14 5.43 -13.17
CA MET A 26 -0.23 4.51 -12.55
C MET A 26 -0.86 3.14 -12.26
N VAL A 27 -2.17 3.07 -12.01
CA VAL A 27 -2.88 1.77 -12.03
C VAL A 27 -2.87 1.20 -13.44
N THR A 28 -3.01 2.06 -14.45
CA THR A 28 -2.92 1.67 -15.86
C THR A 28 -1.52 1.28 -16.31
N SER A 29 -0.47 1.65 -15.56
CA SER A 29 0.92 1.28 -15.88
C SER A 29 1.40 0.00 -15.19
N LEU A 30 0.58 -0.62 -14.35
CA LEU A 30 0.90 -1.91 -13.73
C LEU A 30 0.77 -3.05 -14.74
N ASP A 31 1.73 -3.97 -14.73
CA ASP A 31 1.70 -5.17 -15.59
C ASP A 31 0.42 -5.99 -15.36
N GLU A 32 -0.08 -6.05 -14.12
CA GLU A 32 -1.31 -6.75 -13.77
C GLU A 32 -2.54 -6.15 -14.46
N PHE A 33 -2.58 -4.82 -14.66
CA PHE A 33 -3.71 -4.17 -15.32
C PHE A 33 -3.80 -4.57 -16.79
N GLU A 34 -2.64 -4.64 -17.47
CA GLU A 34 -2.55 -5.12 -18.84
C GLU A 34 -2.84 -6.63 -18.93
N ASN A 35 -2.24 -7.44 -18.05
CA ASN A 35 -2.35 -8.90 -18.06
C ASN A 35 -3.79 -9.40 -17.81
N GLU A 36 -4.55 -8.69 -16.98
CA GLU A 36 -5.95 -9.00 -16.68
C GLU A 36 -6.93 -8.40 -17.71
N GLY A 37 -6.42 -7.69 -18.74
CA GLY A 37 -7.24 -7.11 -19.81
C GLY A 37 -8.14 -5.96 -19.34
N CYS A 38 -7.76 -5.25 -18.28
CA CYS A 38 -8.50 -4.11 -17.76
C CYS A 38 -8.42 -2.94 -18.76
N GLN A 39 -9.53 -2.23 -18.98
CA GLN A 39 -9.59 -1.14 -19.99
C GLN A 39 -9.80 0.25 -19.38
N ASP A 40 -10.57 0.34 -18.29
CA ASP A 40 -10.95 1.62 -17.72
C ASP A 40 -11.11 1.52 -16.20
N ILE A 41 -10.88 2.63 -15.50
CA ILE A 41 -11.04 2.75 -14.05
C ILE A 41 -12.39 3.40 -13.80
N LEU A 42 -13.39 2.58 -13.45
CA LEU A 42 -14.77 3.05 -13.26
C LEU A 42 -14.92 4.05 -12.12
N GLN A 43 -14.09 3.92 -11.07
CA GLN A 43 -14.07 4.82 -9.93
C GLN A 43 -12.70 4.77 -9.25
N ALA A 44 -12.13 5.94 -8.97
CA ALA A 44 -10.99 6.08 -8.09
C ALA A 44 -11.38 6.95 -6.89
N SER A 45 -10.73 6.74 -5.76
CA SER A 45 -10.83 7.67 -4.64
C SER A 45 -9.99 8.91 -4.95
N PRO A 46 -10.46 10.12 -4.60
CA PRO A 46 -9.61 11.31 -4.66
C PRO A 46 -8.40 11.08 -3.78
N ILE A 47 -7.21 11.15 -4.38
CA ILE A 47 -5.95 11.11 -3.65
C ILE A 47 -5.53 12.58 -3.48
N GLU A 48 -5.53 13.08 -2.25
CA GLU A 48 -5.13 14.46 -1.94
C GLU A 48 -3.66 14.57 -1.52
N GLU A 49 -3.05 13.44 -1.14
CA GLU A 49 -1.69 13.35 -0.64
C GLU A 49 -0.77 12.65 -1.65
N SER A 50 0.50 13.03 -1.64
CA SER A 50 1.51 12.37 -2.46
C SER A 50 1.70 10.92 -1.99
N PHE A 51 1.79 9.98 -2.93
CA PHE A 51 1.90 8.56 -2.61
C PHE A 51 3.02 7.89 -3.40
N ILE A 52 3.42 6.70 -2.95
CA ILE A 52 4.44 5.88 -3.61
C ILE A 52 3.82 4.53 -3.94
N PRO A 53 3.78 4.14 -5.22
CA PRO A 53 3.32 2.82 -5.57
C PRO A 53 4.33 1.73 -5.31
N SER A 54 3.82 0.57 -4.93
CA SER A 54 4.65 -0.61 -4.73
C SER A 54 3.79 -1.86 -4.80
N THR A 55 4.27 -2.86 -5.51
CA THR A 55 3.76 -4.24 -5.40
C THR A 55 3.82 -4.66 -3.94
N ASN A 56 2.75 -5.23 -3.38
CA ASN A 56 2.66 -5.51 -1.94
C ASN A 56 2.97 -4.30 -1.04
N GLY A 57 2.47 -3.11 -1.43
CA GLY A 57 2.81 -1.83 -0.80
C GLY A 57 2.60 -1.75 0.71
N PHE A 58 1.67 -2.53 1.27
CA PHE A 58 1.54 -2.66 2.72
C PHE A 58 2.81 -3.23 3.38
N VAL A 59 3.33 -4.36 2.87
CA VAL A 59 4.53 -5.01 3.41
C VAL A 59 5.78 -4.19 3.10
N HIS A 60 5.94 -3.76 1.85
CA HIS A 60 7.12 -2.98 1.44
C HIS A 60 7.17 -1.62 2.15
N GLY A 61 6.03 -0.93 2.30
CA GLY A 61 5.95 0.33 3.02
C GLY A 61 6.36 0.20 4.48
N VAL A 62 5.92 -0.85 5.18
CA VAL A 62 6.34 -1.13 6.56
C VAL A 62 7.84 -1.39 6.66
N ILE A 63 8.40 -2.22 5.76
CA ILE A 63 9.84 -2.52 5.73
C ILE A 63 10.65 -1.26 5.45
N GLN A 64 10.22 -0.45 4.50
CA GLN A 64 10.89 0.81 4.14
C GLN A 64 10.85 1.79 5.30
N ALA A 65 9.69 1.95 5.95
CA ALA A 65 9.54 2.83 7.09
C ALA A 65 10.46 2.43 8.25
N TYR A 66 10.53 1.13 8.54
CA TYR A 66 11.46 0.61 9.53
C TYR A 66 12.93 0.87 9.14
N SER A 67 13.31 0.53 7.91
CA SER A 67 14.71 0.56 7.45
C SER A 67 15.27 1.97 7.27
N ARG A 68 14.42 2.94 6.93
CA ARG A 68 14.82 4.35 6.67
C ARG A 68 14.43 5.31 7.78
N HIS A 69 13.92 4.80 8.91
CA HIS A 69 13.46 5.61 10.04
C HIS A 69 12.37 6.61 9.68
N HIS A 70 11.39 6.18 8.88
CA HIS A 70 10.18 6.97 8.65
C HIS A 70 9.19 6.78 9.80
N ASN A 71 8.33 7.77 10.02
CA ASN A 71 7.15 7.57 10.85
C ASN A 71 6.18 6.65 10.11
N LEU A 72 5.67 5.64 10.81
CA LEU A 72 4.73 4.68 10.27
C LEU A 72 3.37 4.87 10.93
N GLU A 73 2.40 5.32 10.14
CA GLU A 73 0.99 5.36 10.53
C GLU A 73 0.24 4.34 9.68
N ILE A 74 -0.46 3.43 10.33
CA ILE A 74 -1.29 2.41 9.67
C ILE A 74 -2.70 2.59 10.19
N ARG A 75 -3.67 2.73 9.26
CA ARG A 75 -5.07 2.78 9.64
C ARG A 75 -5.54 1.38 10.05
N PRO A 76 -6.31 1.24 11.14
CA PRO A 76 -6.79 -0.07 11.59
C PRO A 76 -7.56 -0.85 10.51
N ASP A 77 -8.33 -0.16 9.67
CA ASP A 77 -9.11 -0.77 8.59
C ASP A 77 -8.24 -1.46 7.54
N ASP A 78 -7.08 -0.88 7.20
CA ASP A 78 -6.13 -1.47 6.25
C ASP A 78 -5.53 -2.78 6.80
N VAL A 79 -5.31 -2.86 8.12
CA VAL A 79 -4.84 -4.09 8.79
C VAL A 79 -5.91 -5.17 8.74
N TRP A 80 -7.15 -4.83 9.07
CA TRP A 80 -8.26 -5.79 9.03
C TRP A 80 -8.52 -6.29 7.62
N LEU A 81 -8.47 -5.41 6.63
CA LEU A 81 -8.60 -5.79 5.22
C LEU A 81 -7.50 -6.77 4.82
N ALA A 82 -6.24 -6.49 5.16
CA ALA A 82 -5.12 -7.39 4.86
C ALA A 82 -5.31 -8.78 5.48
N ILE A 83 -5.72 -8.85 6.75
CA ILE A 83 -5.98 -10.14 7.43
C ILE A 83 -7.10 -10.91 6.72
N MET A 84 -8.22 -10.25 6.42
CA MET A 84 -9.39 -10.90 5.81
C MET A 84 -9.10 -11.40 4.40
N VAL A 85 -8.39 -10.60 3.59
CA VAL A 85 -7.99 -10.99 2.23
C VAL A 85 -7.07 -12.21 2.29
N GLN A 86 -5.99 -12.14 3.08
CA GLN A 86 -5.03 -13.26 3.17
C GLN A 86 -5.68 -14.52 3.75
N PHE A 87 -6.57 -14.38 4.73
CA PHE A 87 -7.33 -15.51 5.28
C PHE A 87 -8.28 -16.12 4.24
N GLY A 88 -9.00 -15.30 3.47
CA GLY A 88 -9.88 -15.78 2.40
C GLY A 88 -9.13 -16.55 1.33
N LEU A 89 -7.96 -16.06 0.90
CA LEU A 89 -7.07 -16.77 -0.03
C LEU A 89 -6.60 -18.11 0.55
N TYR A 90 -6.22 -18.13 1.83
CA TYR A 90 -5.85 -19.36 2.52
C TYR A 90 -7.00 -20.37 2.56
N VAL A 91 -8.20 -19.95 2.95
CA VAL A 91 -9.38 -20.84 3.01
C VAL A 91 -9.70 -21.39 1.63
N ASN A 92 -9.74 -20.55 0.59
CA ASN A 92 -10.04 -20.98 -0.78
C ASN A 92 -9.00 -21.97 -1.32
N GLY A 93 -7.72 -21.73 -1.06
CA GLY A 93 -6.64 -22.65 -1.46
C GLY A 93 -6.65 -23.99 -0.71
N ASN A 94 -7.37 -24.09 0.41
CA ASN A 94 -7.50 -25.30 1.23
C ASN A 94 -8.94 -25.84 1.26
N ALA A 95 -9.85 -25.32 0.42
CA ALA A 95 -11.26 -25.68 0.43
C ALA A 95 -11.55 -27.02 -0.28
N GLU A 96 -10.62 -27.53 -1.09
CA GLU A 96 -10.73 -28.84 -1.72
C GLU A 96 -10.02 -29.92 -0.89
N SER A 97 -10.84 -30.76 -0.25
CA SER A 97 -10.53 -32.06 0.33
C SER A 97 -11.75 -32.97 0.20
#